data_AF-A0A3M1ZX21-F1
#
_entry.id   AF-A0A3M1ZX21-F1
#
_cell.length_a   1.000
_cell.length_b   1.000
_cell.length_c   1.000
_cell.angle_alpha   90.00
_cell.angle_beta   90.00
_cell.angle_gamma   90.00
#
_symmetry.space_group_name_H-M   'P 1'
#
loop_
_entity.id
_entity.type
_entity.pdbx_description
1 polymer ?
#
loop_
_entity_poly.entity_id
_entity_poly.type
_entity_poly.pdbx_seq_one_letter_code
_entity_poly.pdbx_strand_id
1 'polypeptide(L)'
;MLPDPWTGGEVELELDPALSPPANLERLYRTAAKAERAREILTRRLEEARGELARLGDGAETPEPGRPARAEPGRPYARYRSSDGWEIWVGRNGRENDRLVREARPWDLWLHARDAAGAHVLVRLPGRDARCPERTLLEAAGLAALRSRRSGEAAVEVMVVEAGRLRKPKGAAPGQVLVHGERTVRVRPGWGNPRAQA
;
A
#
# COMPACT_ATOMS: atom_id res chain seq x y z
N MET A 1 -11.35 -33.94 11.79
CA MET A 1 -12.61 -33.28 12.20
C MET A 1 -12.50 -32.91 13.67
N LEU A 2 -13.01 -31.75 14.05
CA LEU A 2 -13.02 -31.25 15.43
C LEU A 2 -14.44 -30.81 15.78
N PRO A 3 -14.89 -30.98 17.03
CA PRO A 3 -16.18 -30.43 17.45
C PRO A 3 -16.15 -28.90 17.36
N ASP A 4 -17.17 -28.30 16.74
CA ASP A 4 -17.37 -26.86 16.66
C ASP A 4 -18.16 -26.38 17.90
N PRO A 5 -17.53 -25.62 18.81
CA PRO A 5 -18.18 -25.18 20.05
C PRO A 5 -19.20 -24.05 19.84
N TRP A 6 -19.34 -23.48 18.63
CA TRP A 6 -20.33 -22.43 18.34
C TRP A 6 -21.60 -22.95 17.66
N THR A 7 -21.47 -23.98 16.81
CA THR A 7 -22.62 -24.54 16.08
C THR A 7 -23.07 -25.89 16.63
N GLY A 8 -22.27 -26.53 17.50
CA GLY A 8 -22.53 -27.87 18.02
C GLY A 8 -22.32 -28.99 16.99
N GLY A 9 -21.87 -28.67 15.78
CA GLY A 9 -21.52 -29.63 14.73
C GLY A 9 -20.05 -30.03 14.75
N GLU A 10 -19.58 -30.64 13.67
CA GLU A 10 -18.15 -30.91 13.45
C GLU A 10 -17.59 -30.02 12.34
N VAL A 11 -16.38 -29.49 12.56
CA VAL A 11 -15.63 -28.74 11.56
C VAL A 11 -14.47 -29.57 11.02
N GLU A 12 -14.33 -29.57 9.71
CA GLU A 12 -13.17 -30.12 9.03
C GLU A 12 -12.16 -29.00 8.75
N LEU A 13 -10.92 -29.16 9.25
CA LEU A 13 -9.85 -28.20 9.05
C LEU A 13 -8.81 -28.79 8.10
N GLU A 14 -8.53 -28.08 7.01
CA GLU A 14 -7.44 -28.43 6.10
C GLU A 14 -6.08 -28.09 6.75
N LEU A 15 -5.33 -29.14 7.09
CA LEU A 15 -3.98 -29.05 7.62
C LEU A 15 -2.96 -29.33 6.53
N ASP A 16 -1.84 -28.61 6.56
CA ASP A 16 -0.69 -28.93 5.72
C ASP A 16 0.15 -30.01 6.40
N PRO A 17 0.35 -31.18 5.76
CA PRO A 17 1.08 -32.29 6.34
C PRO A 17 2.57 -31.99 6.56
N ALA A 18 3.12 -30.95 5.91
CA ALA A 18 4.50 -30.52 6.13
C ALA A 18 4.68 -29.67 7.41
N LEU A 19 3.60 -29.29 8.08
CA LEU A 19 3.62 -28.44 9.26
C LEU A 19 3.19 -29.21 10.52
N SER A 20 3.81 -28.89 11.65
CA SER A 20 3.37 -29.41 12.94
C SER A 20 1.96 -28.91 13.31
N PRO A 21 1.21 -29.61 14.17
CA PRO A 21 -0.11 -29.16 14.59
C PRO A 21 -0.15 -27.72 15.15
N PRO A 22 0.79 -27.30 16.02
CA PRO A 22 0.85 -25.90 16.48
C PRO A 22 1.17 -24.89 15.35
N ALA A 23 2.00 -25.26 14.37
CA ALA A 23 2.32 -24.40 13.25
C ALA A 23 1.16 -24.23 12.26
N ASN A 24 0.38 -25.30 12.03
CA ASN A 24 -0.88 -25.22 11.29
C ASN A 24 -1.89 -24.30 11.99
N LEU A 25 -2.01 -24.41 13.31
CA LEU A 25 -2.88 -23.57 14.11
C LEU A 25 -2.48 -22.08 13.98
N GLU A 26 -1.20 -21.76 14.14
CA GLU A 26 -0.69 -20.40 13.98
C GLU A 26 -0.97 -19.84 12.57
N ARG A 27 -0.82 -20.66 11.53
CA ARG A 27 -1.14 -20.28 10.14
C ARG A 27 -2.62 -19.92 9.96
N LEU A 28 -3.52 -20.73 10.51
CA LEU A 28 -4.97 -20.49 10.45
C LEU A 28 -5.33 -19.21 11.19
N TYR A 29 -4.81 -19.00 12.40
CA TYR A 29 -5.01 -17.75 13.15
C TYR A 29 -4.49 -16.52 12.40
N ARG A 30 -3.30 -16.58 11.79
CA ARG A 30 -2.76 -15.47 10.98
C ARG A 30 -3.65 -15.16 9.78
N THR A 31 -4.20 -16.20 9.13
CA THR A 31 -5.11 -16.05 7.99
C THR A 31 -6.42 -15.38 8.42
N ALA A 32 -7.02 -15.85 9.52
CA ALA A 32 -8.23 -15.27 10.10
C ALA A 32 -8.02 -13.79 10.48
N ALA A 33 -6.96 -13.47 11.21
CA ALA A 33 -6.62 -12.09 11.56
C ALA A 33 -6.37 -11.20 10.33
N LYS A 34 -5.83 -11.76 9.22
CA LYS A 34 -5.69 -11.03 7.96
C LYS A 34 -7.04 -10.78 7.30
N ALA A 35 -7.94 -11.76 7.30
CA ALA A 35 -9.29 -11.65 6.75
C ALA A 35 -10.14 -10.62 7.52
N GLU A 36 -10.09 -10.62 8.86
CA GLU A 36 -10.79 -9.64 9.71
C GLU A 36 -10.35 -8.21 9.42
N ARG A 37 -9.03 -7.95 9.38
CA ARG A 37 -8.49 -6.64 9.02
C ARG A 37 -8.86 -6.22 7.60
N ALA A 38 -8.94 -7.17 6.67
CA ALA A 38 -9.39 -6.87 5.31
C ALA A 38 -10.88 -6.49 5.29
N ARG A 39 -11.71 -7.19 6.08
CA ARG A 39 -13.14 -6.92 6.21
C ARG A 39 -13.41 -5.50 6.68
N GLU A 40 -12.74 -5.05 7.73
CA GLU A 40 -12.88 -3.69 8.26
C GLU A 40 -12.59 -2.61 7.19
N ILE A 41 -11.46 -2.76 6.47
CA ILE A 41 -11.08 -1.82 5.40
C ILE A 41 -12.09 -1.84 4.25
N LEU A 42 -12.57 -3.03 3.86
CA LEU A 42 -13.52 -3.18 2.77
C LEU A 42 -14.90 -2.62 3.13
N THR A 43 -15.35 -2.80 4.37
CA THR A 43 -16.60 -2.21 4.87
C THR A 43 -16.54 -0.69 4.79
N ARG A 44 -15.45 -0.06 5.26
CA ARG A 44 -15.27 1.39 5.16
C ARG A 44 -15.32 1.88 3.71
N ARG A 45 -14.60 1.19 2.80
CA ARG A 45 -14.60 1.53 1.36
C ARG A 45 -15.98 1.41 0.73
N LEU A 46 -16.77 0.41 1.15
CA LEU A 46 -18.13 0.22 0.67
C LEU A 46 -19.04 1.37 1.11
N GLU A 47 -18.90 1.84 2.35
CA GLU A 47 -19.63 3.00 2.86
C GLU A 47 -19.25 4.29 2.14
N GLU A 48 -17.96 4.52 1.92
CA GLU A 48 -17.45 5.66 1.13
C GLU A 48 -18.04 5.67 -0.28
N ALA A 49 -17.97 4.53 -0.99
CA ALA A 49 -18.51 4.38 -2.34
C ALA A 49 -20.04 4.57 -2.38
N ARG A 50 -20.76 4.05 -1.38
CA ARG A 50 -22.22 4.25 -1.24
C ARG A 50 -22.57 5.71 -0.99
N GLY A 51 -21.79 6.41 -0.17
CA GLY A 51 -21.96 7.83 0.10
C GLY A 51 -21.68 8.69 -1.13
N GLU A 52 -20.69 8.32 -1.94
CA GLU A 52 -20.40 8.96 -3.23
C GLU A 52 -21.55 8.75 -4.23
N LEU A 53 -22.07 7.53 -4.34
CA LEU A 53 -23.22 7.21 -5.19
C LEU A 53 -24.46 8.03 -4.81
N ALA A 54 -24.74 8.16 -3.50
CA ALA A 54 -25.88 8.94 -3.01
C ALA A 54 -25.77 10.44 -3.33
N ARG A 55 -24.55 10.99 -3.46
CA ARG A 55 -24.32 12.41 -3.79
C ARG A 55 -24.51 12.73 -5.27
N LEU A 56 -24.33 11.74 -6.15
CA LEU A 56 -24.35 11.95 -7.59
C LEU A 56 -25.78 11.97 -8.18
N GLY A 57 -26.79 11.48 -7.44
CA GLY A 57 -28.18 11.43 -7.88
C GLY A 57 -28.40 10.54 -9.11
N ASP A 58 -29.67 10.33 -9.48
CA ASP A 58 -30.07 9.38 -10.55
C ASP A 58 -29.69 9.82 -11.98
N GLY A 59 -29.02 10.97 -12.13
CA GLY A 59 -28.65 11.58 -13.42
C GLY A 59 -27.16 11.53 -13.75
N ALA A 60 -26.33 10.88 -12.94
CA ALA A 60 -24.93 10.66 -13.28
C ALA A 60 -24.81 9.44 -14.21
N GLU A 61 -24.20 9.65 -15.38
CA GLU A 61 -23.61 8.56 -16.17
C GLU A 61 -22.87 7.65 -15.21
N THR A 62 -23.32 6.40 -15.11
CA THR A 62 -22.64 5.41 -14.29
C THR A 62 -21.21 5.33 -14.81
N PRO A 63 -20.18 5.69 -14.02
CA PRO A 63 -18.87 5.18 -14.35
C PRO A 63 -19.05 3.67 -14.25
N GLU A 64 -18.96 2.98 -15.38
CA GLU A 64 -18.90 1.53 -15.45
C GLU A 64 -18.13 1.05 -14.21
N PRO A 65 -18.66 0.10 -13.41
CA PRO A 65 -17.92 -0.43 -12.29
C PRO A 65 -16.62 -0.93 -12.88
N GLY A 66 -15.55 -0.14 -12.68
CA GLY A 66 -14.24 -0.47 -13.19
C GLY A 66 -13.94 -1.78 -12.53
N ARG A 67 -14.11 -2.89 -13.28
CA ARG A 67 -13.60 -4.22 -12.94
C ARG A 67 -12.30 -3.94 -12.23
N PRO A 68 -12.07 -4.42 -10.98
CA PRO A 68 -10.88 -4.05 -10.22
C PRO A 68 -9.73 -4.22 -11.19
N ALA A 69 -9.16 -3.09 -11.67
CA ALA A 69 -8.52 -3.06 -13.00
C ALA A 69 -7.65 -4.29 -13.04
N ARG A 70 -8.09 -5.29 -13.82
CA ARG A 70 -7.47 -6.61 -13.78
C ARG A 70 -6.04 -6.28 -14.06
N ALA A 71 -5.18 -6.37 -13.04
CA ALA A 71 -3.89 -5.69 -13.08
C ALA A 71 -3.29 -6.11 -14.40
N GLU A 72 -3.21 -5.17 -15.34
CA GLU A 72 -2.89 -5.53 -16.72
C GLU A 72 -1.62 -6.35 -16.62
N PRO A 73 -1.59 -7.58 -17.17
CA PRO A 73 -0.40 -8.41 -17.09
C PRO A 73 0.69 -7.67 -17.85
N GLY A 74 1.48 -6.87 -17.13
CA GLY A 74 2.40 -5.92 -17.76
C GLY A 74 3.02 -4.90 -16.81
N ARG A 75 2.32 -4.41 -15.77
CA ARG A 75 2.85 -3.31 -14.94
C ARG A 75 3.04 -3.68 -13.46
N PRO A 76 4.29 -3.68 -12.95
CA PRO A 76 4.64 -4.19 -11.62
C PRO A 76 4.30 -3.26 -10.45
N TYR A 77 3.80 -2.05 -10.66
CA TYR A 77 3.42 -1.11 -9.59
C TYR A 77 2.46 -0.06 -10.17
N ALA A 78 1.73 0.65 -9.31
CA ALA A 78 0.84 1.73 -9.74
C ALA A 78 1.65 2.98 -10.08
N ARG A 79 1.24 3.73 -11.11
CA ARG A 79 1.84 5.01 -11.48
C ARG A 79 0.82 6.12 -11.30
N TYR A 80 1.31 7.26 -10.83
CA TYR A 80 0.56 8.47 -10.64
C TYR A 80 1.33 9.63 -11.27
N ARG A 81 0.61 10.69 -11.60
CA ARG A 81 1.18 11.96 -11.99
C ARG A 81 0.82 13.01 -10.94
N SER A 82 1.83 13.66 -10.38
CA SER A 82 1.63 14.77 -9.46
C SER A 82 0.96 15.95 -10.16
N SER A 83 0.42 16.88 -9.39
CA SER A 83 -0.12 18.14 -9.91
C SER A 83 0.93 18.95 -10.70
N ASP A 84 2.22 18.79 -10.36
CA ASP A 84 3.33 19.45 -11.04
C ASP A 84 3.82 18.66 -12.28
N GLY A 85 3.17 17.53 -12.62
CA GLY A 85 3.51 16.72 -13.79
C GLY A 85 4.58 15.66 -13.56
N TRP A 86 5.01 15.44 -12.33
CA TRP A 86 6.05 14.49 -11.97
C TRP A 86 5.51 13.09 -11.81
N GLU A 87 6.35 12.09 -12.06
CA GLU A 87 5.94 10.70 -11.94
C GLU A 87 6.11 10.19 -10.51
N ILE A 88 5.05 9.58 -9.98
CA ILE A 88 5.04 8.92 -8.67
C ILE A 88 4.71 7.45 -8.88
N TRP A 89 5.56 6.55 -8.39
CA TRP A 89 5.36 5.10 -8.46
C TRP A 89 5.01 4.56 -7.08
N VAL A 90 4.07 3.62 -7.01
CA VAL A 90 3.55 3.08 -5.74
C VAL A 90 3.48 1.56 -5.82
N GLY A 91 4.28 0.88 -4.99
CA GLY A 91 4.23 -0.57 -4.85
C GLY A 91 2.99 -1.03 -4.08
N ARG A 92 2.29 -2.05 -4.57
CA ARG A 92 1.05 -2.55 -3.95
C ARG A 92 1.28 -3.72 -2.99
N ASN A 93 2.45 -4.34 -3.03
CA ASN A 93 2.85 -5.44 -2.16
C ASN A 93 4.39 -5.51 -2.04
N GLY A 94 4.90 -6.37 -1.16
CA GLY A 94 6.34 -6.49 -0.89
C GLY A 94 7.22 -6.82 -2.11
N ARG A 95 6.73 -7.62 -3.07
CA ARG A 95 7.47 -7.94 -4.30
C ARG A 95 7.54 -6.73 -5.24
N GLU A 96 6.46 -5.96 -5.33
CA GLU A 96 6.43 -4.71 -6.09
C GLU A 96 7.30 -3.63 -5.44
N ASN A 97 7.28 -3.53 -4.11
CA ASN A 97 8.14 -2.63 -3.33
C ASN A 97 9.63 -2.91 -3.59
N ASP A 98 10.03 -4.18 -3.59
CA ASP A 98 11.40 -4.59 -3.93
C ASP A 98 11.79 -4.16 -5.35
N ARG A 99 10.88 -4.37 -6.30
CA ARG A 99 11.10 -4.04 -7.71
C ARG A 99 11.22 -2.53 -7.90
N LEU A 100 10.34 -1.76 -7.27
CA LEU A 100 10.36 -0.29 -7.28
C LEU A 100 11.67 0.27 -6.74
N VAL A 101 12.20 -0.29 -5.64
CA VAL A 101 13.52 0.12 -5.10
C VAL A 101 14.66 -0.28 -6.04
N ARG A 102 14.58 -1.45 -6.69
CA ARG A 102 15.61 -1.89 -7.65
C ARG A 102 15.66 -1.03 -8.92
N GLU A 103 14.51 -0.55 -9.38
CA GLU A 103 14.38 0.30 -10.57
C GLU A 103 14.55 1.81 -10.26
N ALA A 104 14.74 2.15 -8.98
CA ALA A 104 14.99 3.52 -8.55
C ALA A 104 16.35 4.01 -9.05
N ARG A 105 16.40 5.27 -9.49
CA ARG A 105 17.68 5.98 -9.63
C ARG A 105 18.17 6.36 -8.24
N PRO A 106 19.49 6.40 -7.98
CA PRO A 106 20.01 6.71 -6.64
C PRO A 106 19.53 8.05 -6.06
N TRP A 107 19.21 9.03 -6.92
CA TRP A 107 18.72 10.35 -6.53
C TRP A 107 17.20 10.47 -6.49
N ASP A 108 16.43 9.44 -6.86
CA ASP A 108 14.98 9.49 -6.71
C ASP A 108 14.59 9.56 -5.23
N LEU A 109 13.45 10.20 -4.95
CA LEU A 109 12.94 10.27 -3.58
C LEU A 109 12.06 9.06 -3.30
N TRP A 110 12.46 8.28 -2.31
CA TRP A 110 11.67 7.19 -1.74
C TRP A 110 10.93 7.68 -0.50
N LEU A 111 9.67 7.25 -0.37
CA LEU A 111 8.79 7.57 0.73
C LEU A 111 8.11 6.33 1.28
N HIS A 112 7.91 6.31 2.60
CA HIS A 112 7.21 5.24 3.31
C HIS A 112 6.69 5.74 4.67
N ALA A 113 5.55 5.21 5.11
CA ALA A 113 5.02 5.54 6.43
C ALA A 113 6.00 5.08 7.53
N ARG A 114 6.32 5.97 8.47
CA ARG A 114 7.26 5.67 9.54
C ARG A 114 6.65 4.68 10.53
N ASP A 115 7.47 3.71 10.94
CA ASP A 115 7.14 2.69 11.95
C ASP A 115 5.86 1.89 11.67
N ALA A 116 5.47 1.75 10.40
CA ALA A 116 4.27 1.05 10.00
C ALA A 116 4.45 0.32 8.68
N ALA A 117 3.81 -0.84 8.54
CA ALA A 117 3.78 -1.52 7.24
C ALA A 117 2.99 -0.69 6.21
N GLY A 118 3.55 -0.53 5.01
CA GLY A 118 2.91 0.22 3.93
C GLY A 118 3.53 0.02 2.55
N ALA A 119 3.01 0.77 1.59
CA ALA A 119 3.54 0.83 0.24
C ALA A 119 4.87 1.61 0.20
N HIS A 120 5.81 1.15 -0.63
CA HIS A 120 6.92 1.99 -1.04
C HIS A 120 6.42 2.95 -2.12
N VAL A 121 6.75 4.23 -1.97
CA VAL A 121 6.43 5.27 -2.95
C VAL A 121 7.72 5.89 -3.47
N LEU A 122 7.80 6.13 -4.77
CA LEU A 122 8.97 6.74 -5.42
C LEU A 122 8.54 7.95 -6.23
N VAL A 123 9.18 9.10 -6.02
CA VAL A 123 9.08 10.25 -6.92
C VAL A 123 10.27 10.21 -7.87
N ARG A 124 9.99 10.14 -9.18
CA ARG A 124 11.02 10.08 -10.21
C ARG A 124 11.58 11.47 -10.49
N LEU A 125 12.86 11.65 -10.23
CA LEU A 125 13.57 12.89 -10.50
C LEU A 125 14.14 12.86 -11.94
N PRO A 126 13.90 13.91 -12.75
CA PRO A 126 14.41 13.96 -14.13
C PRO A 126 15.95 13.96 -14.15
N GLY A 127 16.60 14.52 -13.12
CA GLY A 127 18.04 14.48 -12.92
C GLY A 127 18.41 14.68 -11.45
N ARG A 128 19.69 14.48 -11.11
CA ARG A 128 20.22 14.57 -9.74
C ARG A 128 20.03 15.95 -9.09
N ASP A 129 20.13 17.01 -9.88
CA ASP A 129 20.01 18.39 -9.39
C ASP A 129 18.56 18.88 -9.32
N ALA A 130 17.62 18.09 -9.86
CA ALA A 130 16.22 18.45 -9.86
C ALA A 130 15.69 18.55 -8.42
N ARG A 131 15.06 19.68 -8.11
CA ARG A 131 14.40 19.89 -6.82
C ARG A 131 12.94 19.50 -6.96
N CYS A 132 12.53 18.45 -6.24
CA CYS A 132 11.13 18.06 -6.18
C CYS A 132 10.32 19.21 -5.56
N PRO A 133 9.26 19.71 -6.24
CA PRO A 133 8.34 20.66 -5.64
C PRO A 133 7.73 20.09 -4.35
N GLU A 134 7.50 20.96 -3.37
CA GLU A 134 6.92 20.56 -2.08
C GLU A 134 5.55 19.91 -2.25
N ARG A 135 4.73 20.42 -3.18
CA ARG A 135 3.41 19.86 -3.50
C ARG A 135 3.51 18.41 -3.98
N THR A 136 4.36 18.13 -4.97
CA THR A 136 4.64 16.76 -5.44
C THR A 136 5.12 15.86 -4.30
N LEU A 137 5.98 16.36 -3.41
CA LEU A 137 6.47 15.61 -2.27
C LEU A 137 5.34 15.23 -1.30
N LEU A 138 4.48 16.19 -0.98
CA LEU A 138 3.34 15.99 -0.09
C LEU A 138 2.26 15.09 -0.71
N GLU A 139 2.03 15.15 -2.02
CA GLU A 139 1.15 14.22 -2.75
C GLU A 139 1.67 12.78 -2.67
N ALA A 140 2.96 12.58 -2.91
CA ALA A 140 3.60 11.28 -2.77
C ALA A 140 3.55 10.78 -1.32
N ALA A 141 3.77 11.67 -0.35
CA ALA A 141 3.65 11.33 1.07
C ALA A 141 2.22 10.97 1.45
N GLY A 142 1.22 11.68 0.93
CA GLY A 142 -0.20 11.39 1.09
C GLY A 142 -0.55 9.99 0.57
N LEU A 143 0.01 9.57 -0.56
CA LEU A 143 -0.13 8.21 -1.09
C LEU A 143 0.53 7.16 -0.16
N ALA A 144 1.74 7.43 0.33
CA ALA A 144 2.44 6.53 1.26
C ALA A 144 1.63 6.34 2.56
N ALA A 145 1.12 7.44 3.13
CA ALA A 145 0.27 7.43 4.31
C ALA A 145 -1.05 6.68 4.06
N LEU A 146 -1.74 6.94 2.95
CA LEU A 146 -3.00 6.29 2.57
C LEU A 146 -2.84 4.79 2.37
N ARG A 147 -1.69 4.34 1.86
CA ARG A 147 -1.38 2.93 1.60
C ARG A 147 -0.58 2.28 2.73
N SER A 148 -0.76 2.77 3.96
CA SER A 148 -0.14 2.23 5.17
C SER A 148 -1.17 1.72 6.18
N ARG A 149 -0.68 0.99 7.19
CA ARG A 149 -1.47 0.61 8.38
C ARG A 149 -1.97 1.80 9.19
N ARG A 150 -1.41 3.00 8.99
CA ARG A 150 -1.76 4.24 9.69
C ARG A 150 -2.74 5.12 8.91
N SER A 151 -3.34 4.62 7.83
CA SER A 151 -4.24 5.39 6.96
C SER A 151 -5.52 5.94 7.61
N GLY A 152 -5.89 5.45 8.80
CA GLY A 152 -7.02 5.97 9.58
C GLY A 152 -6.67 7.16 10.48
N GLU A 153 -5.40 7.52 10.61
CA GLU A 153 -4.97 8.64 11.46
C GLU A 153 -5.18 9.99 10.77
N ALA A 154 -5.42 11.03 11.56
CA ALA A 154 -5.58 12.39 11.04
C ALA A 154 -4.33 12.90 10.31
N ALA A 155 -3.14 12.48 10.76
CA ALA A 155 -1.88 12.76 10.11
C ALA A 155 -0.84 11.68 10.42
N VAL A 156 -0.07 11.29 9.41
CA VAL A 156 0.94 10.23 9.48
C VAL A 156 2.32 10.81 9.22
N GLU A 157 3.32 10.35 9.97
CA GLU A 157 4.73 10.64 9.67
C GLU A 157 5.20 9.76 8.51
N VAL A 158 5.75 10.39 7.48
CA VAL A 158 6.27 9.74 6.29
C VAL A 158 7.76 10.03 6.20
N MET A 159 8.56 8.97 6.15
CA MET A 159 9.99 9.06 5.89
C MET A 159 10.21 9.43 4.43
N VAL A 160 11.18 10.29 4.18
CA VAL A 160 11.65 10.68 2.85
C VAL A 160 13.16 10.48 2.81
N VAL A 161 13.63 9.72 1.82
CA VAL A 161 15.05 9.44 1.64
C VAL A 161 15.39 9.34 0.16
N GLU A 162 16.63 9.61 -0.22
CA GLU A 162 17.12 9.27 -1.55
C GLU A 162 17.25 7.74 -1.68
N ALA A 163 16.78 7.17 -2.79
CA ALA A 163 16.78 5.72 -2.98
C ALA A 163 18.19 5.08 -2.89
N GLY A 164 19.24 5.84 -3.22
CA GLY A 164 20.63 5.40 -3.08
C GLY A 164 21.09 5.17 -1.63
N ARG A 165 20.32 5.67 -0.64
CA ARG A 165 20.57 5.45 0.79
C ARG A 165 19.82 4.23 1.35
N LEU A 166 19.05 3.54 0.51
CA LEU A 166 18.39 2.30 0.87
C LEU A 166 19.36 1.12 0.75
N ARG A 167 19.32 0.21 1.73
CA ARG A 167 20.06 -1.05 1.69
C ARG A 167 19.10 -2.21 1.88
N LYS A 168 19.20 -3.25 1.05
CA LYS A 168 18.47 -4.50 1.25
C LYS A 168 19.42 -5.55 1.85
N PRO A 169 19.24 -5.96 3.12
CA PRO A 169 20.03 -7.04 3.71
C PRO A 169 19.85 -8.35 2.95
N LYS A 170 20.89 -9.18 2.91
CA LYS A 170 20.80 -10.52 2.34
C LYS A 170 19.79 -11.35 3.15
N GLY A 171 18.82 -11.96 2.46
CA GLY A 171 17.77 -12.76 3.11
C GLY A 171 16.60 -11.96 3.69
N ALA A 172 16.57 -10.63 3.54
CA ALA A 172 15.47 -9.81 4.01
C ALA A 172 14.15 -10.15 3.29
N ALA A 173 13.04 -10.07 4.00
CA ALA A 173 11.71 -10.34 3.47
C ALA A 173 11.35 -9.37 2.31
N PRO A 174 10.43 -9.73 1.41
CA PRO A 174 10.02 -8.83 0.34
C PRO A 174 9.48 -7.49 0.86
N GLY A 175 10.03 -6.39 0.34
CA GLY A 175 9.70 -5.02 0.74
C GLY A 175 10.50 -4.52 1.95
N GLN A 176 11.32 -5.35 2.60
CA GLN A 176 12.14 -4.92 3.73
C GLN A 176 13.40 -4.20 3.24
N VAL A 177 13.60 -2.97 3.72
CA VAL A 177 14.76 -2.12 3.44
C VAL A 177 15.27 -1.48 4.71
N LEU A 178 16.58 -1.27 4.80
CA LEU A 178 17.22 -0.41 5.78
C LEU A 178 17.33 1.00 5.20
N VAL A 179 16.99 1.98 6.03
CA VAL A 179 16.97 3.40 5.67
C VAL A 179 18.06 4.13 6.46
N HIS A 180 18.80 5.01 5.81
CA HIS A 180 19.82 5.85 6.44
C HIS A 180 19.59 7.33 6.14
N GLY A 181 19.61 8.17 7.18
CA GLY A 181 19.51 9.63 7.04
C GLY A 181 18.18 10.07 6.46
N GLU A 182 17.07 9.52 6.98
CA GLU A 182 15.72 9.95 6.64
C GLU A 182 15.44 11.37 7.14
N ARG A 183 14.59 12.09 6.41
CA ARG A 183 13.82 13.20 6.96
C ARG A 183 12.36 12.79 7.05
N THR A 184 11.60 13.40 7.94
CA THR A 184 10.17 13.12 8.09
C THR A 184 9.32 14.28 7.61
N VAL A 185 8.18 13.97 7.01
CA VAL A 185 7.11 14.92 6.72
C VAL A 185 5.81 14.40 7.35
N ARG A 186 5.00 15.30 7.89
CA ARG A 186 3.71 14.94 8.48
C ARG A 186 2.60 15.33 7.53
N VAL A 187 1.77 14.36 7.15
CA VAL A 187 0.75 14.57 6.09
C VAL A 187 -0.55 13.85 6.42
N ARG A 188 -1.68 14.41 5.99
CA ARG A 188 -2.96 13.70 6.02
C ARG A 188 -2.93 12.55 5.00
N PRO A 189 -3.37 11.33 5.35
CA PRO A 189 -3.57 10.28 4.36
C PRO A 189 -4.40 10.76 3.16
N GLY A 190 -3.90 10.52 1.94
CA GLY A 190 -4.57 10.94 0.71
C GLY A 190 -4.58 12.46 0.48
N TRP A 191 -3.62 13.19 1.06
CA TRP A 191 -3.46 14.61 0.76
C TRP A 191 -3.12 14.85 -0.72
N GLY A 192 -3.75 15.87 -1.31
CA GLY A 192 -3.61 16.21 -2.72
C GLY A 192 -4.46 15.34 -3.64
N ASN A 193 -4.26 15.48 -4.95
CA ASN A 193 -5.01 14.71 -5.95
C ASN A 193 -4.11 14.26 -7.12
N PRO A 194 -3.08 13.43 -6.85
CA PRO A 194 -2.24 12.89 -7.91
C PRO A 194 -3.08 11.95 -8.80
N ARG A 195 -3.00 12.14 -10.12
CA ARG A 195 -3.83 11.39 -11.08
C ARG A 195 -3.23 10.02 -11.35
N ALA A 196 -4.02 8.96 -11.18
CA ALA A 196 -3.59 7.62 -11.58
C ALA A 196 -3.34 7.57 -13.10
N GLN A 197 -2.28 6.89 -13.51
CA GLN A 197 -1.97 6.65 -14.92
C GLN A 197 -2.37 5.19 -15.26
N ALA A 198 -3.05 5.01 -16.40
CA ALA A 198 -3.36 3.70 -16.97
C ALA A 198 -2.08 3.01 -17.47
#